data_AF-A0A1I0L9U6-F1
#
_entry.id   AF-A0A1I0L9U6-F1
#
_cell.length_a   1.000
_cell.length_b   1.000
_cell.length_c   1.000
_cell.angle_alpha   90.00
_cell.angle_beta   90.00
_cell.angle_gamma   90.00
#
_symmetry.space_group_name_H-M   'P 1'
#
loop_
_entity.id
_entity.type
_entity.pdbx_description
1 polymer ?
#
loop_
_entity_poly.entity_id
_entity_poly.type
_entity_poly.pdbx_seq_one_letter_code
_entity_poly.pdbx_strand_id
1 'polypeptide(L)'
;MQDPAHPLCPSIQAALDILGRPWTGFVLVSLQNGPLRYSELAARLPGLGDKTLSARLKELEAKGFISRRVLPEPPIRVEYALTPKGTAFRAVMEAIHDWGQQFGGESGRAAPAEPKPAPASLPKRARSQRKAG
;
A
#
# COMPACT_ATOMS: atom_id res chain seq x y z
N MET A 1 -27.47 38.92 6.33
CA MET A 1 -26.23 39.14 5.55
C MET A 1 -25.44 37.84 5.61
N GLN A 2 -25.84 36.85 4.83
CA GLN A 2 -25.11 35.59 4.62
C GLN A 2 -24.32 35.76 3.34
N ASP A 3 -23.03 35.46 3.37
CA ASP A 3 -22.16 35.49 2.20
C ASP A 3 -22.32 34.16 1.43
N PRO A 4 -22.92 34.12 0.23
CA PRO A 4 -23.16 32.91 -0.55
C PRO A 4 -21.92 32.52 -1.38
N ALA A 5 -20.74 32.63 -0.78
CA ALA A 5 -19.46 32.37 -1.44
C ALA A 5 -19.31 30.88 -1.79
N HIS A 6 -19.70 30.56 -3.02
CA HIS A 6 -19.31 29.40 -3.83
C HIS A 6 -19.41 28.02 -3.13
N PRO A 7 -20.52 27.26 -3.28
CA PRO A 7 -20.50 25.86 -2.85
C PRO A 7 -19.37 25.16 -3.61
N LEU A 8 -18.35 24.69 -2.87
CA LEU A 8 -17.28 23.88 -3.43
C LEU A 8 -17.91 22.80 -4.31
N CYS A 9 -17.40 22.65 -5.54
CA CYS A 9 -17.95 21.72 -6.52
C CYS A 9 -18.14 20.34 -5.86
N PRO A 10 -19.37 19.79 -5.79
CA PRO A 10 -19.64 18.56 -5.05
C PRO A 10 -18.76 17.38 -5.46
N SER A 11 -18.33 17.35 -6.73
CA SER A 11 -17.39 16.33 -7.24
C SER A 11 -15.98 16.47 -6.66
N ILE A 12 -15.50 17.70 -6.45
CA ILE A 12 -14.21 17.96 -5.80
C ILE A 12 -14.28 17.54 -4.33
N GLN A 13 -15.34 17.91 -3.61
CA GLN A 13 -15.52 17.52 -2.22
C GLN A 13 -15.52 15.98 -2.08
N ALA A 14 -16.29 15.28 -2.92
CA ALA A 14 -16.33 13.82 -2.91
C ALA A 14 -14.97 13.18 -3.20
N ALA A 15 -14.18 13.77 -4.09
CA ALA A 15 -12.82 13.31 -4.36
C ALA A 15 -11.89 13.53 -3.16
N LEU A 16 -11.94 14.72 -2.54
CA LEU A 16 -11.15 15.07 -1.36
C LEU A 16 -11.51 14.21 -0.14
N ASP A 17 -12.78 13.83 0.04
CA ASP A 17 -13.18 12.92 1.13
C ASP A 17 -12.58 11.52 1.00
N ILE A 18 -12.22 11.12 -0.21
CA ILE A 18 -11.56 9.84 -0.50
C ILE A 18 -10.04 10.00 -0.37
N LEU A 19 -9.49 11.04 -1.01
CA LEU A 19 -8.06 11.34 -1.06
C LEU A 19 -7.49 11.70 0.32
N GLY A 20 -8.24 12.49 1.09
CA GLY A 20 -7.87 12.94 2.42
C GLY A 20 -7.93 11.84 3.47
N ARG A 21 -8.46 10.65 3.14
CA ARG A 21 -8.42 9.52 4.06
C ARG A 21 -7.02 8.93 4.12
N PRO A 22 -6.41 8.84 5.33
CA PRO A 22 -5.07 8.30 5.49
C PRO A 22 -4.92 6.93 4.83
N TRP A 23 -3.76 6.70 4.21
CA TRP A 23 -3.38 5.44 3.58
C TRP A 23 -4.14 5.02 2.32
N THR A 24 -5.22 5.72 1.93
CA THR A 24 -5.99 5.39 0.71
C THR A 24 -5.08 5.36 -0.53
N GLY A 25 -4.31 6.42 -0.75
CA GLY A 25 -3.39 6.51 -1.88
C GLY A 25 -2.37 5.37 -1.88
N PHE A 26 -1.73 5.10 -0.74
CA PHE A 26 -0.70 4.05 -0.65
C PHE A 26 -1.24 2.63 -0.90
N VAL A 27 -2.45 2.32 -0.42
CA VAL A 27 -3.10 1.03 -0.71
C VAL A 27 -3.40 0.89 -2.20
N LEU A 28 -3.99 1.92 -2.82
CA LEU A 28 -4.32 1.90 -4.25
C LEU A 28 -3.06 1.82 -5.13
N VAL A 29 -2.02 2.59 -4.79
CA VAL A 29 -0.71 2.54 -5.47
C VAL A 29 -0.10 1.15 -5.39
N SER A 30 -0.18 0.49 -4.24
CA SER A 30 0.39 -0.85 -4.04
C SER A 30 -0.23 -1.90 -4.97
N LEU A 31 -1.50 -1.73 -5.34
CA LEU A 31 -2.27 -2.64 -6.20
C LEU A 31 -2.15 -2.34 -7.70
N GLN A 32 -1.43 -1.29 -8.09
CA GLN A 32 -1.29 -0.89 -9.50
C GLN A 32 -0.57 -1.92 -10.37
N ASN A 33 0.30 -2.73 -9.77
CA ASN A 33 1.09 -3.76 -10.46
C ASN A 33 0.40 -5.14 -10.45
N GLY A 34 -0.85 -5.19 -10.01
CA GLY A 34 -1.65 -6.42 -9.98
C GLY A 34 -2.20 -6.77 -8.61
N PRO A 35 -2.91 -7.91 -8.53
CA PRO A 35 -3.55 -8.35 -7.30
C PRO A 35 -2.52 -8.70 -6.22
N LEU A 36 -2.87 -8.44 -4.95
CA LEU A 36 -2.04 -8.76 -3.80
C LEU A 36 -2.85 -9.42 -2.69
N ARG A 37 -2.19 -10.30 -1.93
CA ARG A 37 -2.71 -10.81 -0.66
C ARG A 37 -2.57 -9.76 0.44
N TYR A 38 -3.31 -9.97 1.53
CA TYR A 38 -3.23 -9.10 2.71
C TYR A 38 -1.80 -8.97 3.24
N SER A 39 -1.08 -10.09 3.38
CA SER A 39 0.29 -10.10 3.89
C SER A 39 1.27 -9.35 3.00
N GLU A 40 1.07 -9.41 1.68
CA GLU A 40 1.89 -8.68 0.70
C GLU A 40 1.62 -7.17 0.78
N LEU A 41 0.36 -6.77 0.97
CA LEU A 41 -0.01 -5.38 1.22
C LEU A 41 0.57 -4.86 2.55
N ALA A 42 0.46 -5.64 3.62
CA ALA A 42 1.02 -5.29 4.93
C ALA A 42 2.55 -5.12 4.86
N ALA A 43 3.24 -6.01 4.13
CA ALA A 43 4.68 -5.93 3.93
C ALA A 43 5.11 -4.68 3.12
N ARG A 44 4.28 -4.22 2.18
CA ARG A 44 4.54 -3.01 1.38
C ARG A 44 4.26 -1.70 2.12
N LEU A 45 3.48 -1.75 3.20
CA LEU A 45 3.03 -0.59 3.96
C LEU A 45 3.51 -0.67 5.42
N PRO A 46 4.83 -0.72 5.67
CA PRO A 46 5.36 -0.78 7.03
C PRO A 46 4.97 0.51 7.77
N GLY A 47 4.24 0.37 8.88
CA GLY A 47 3.67 1.49 9.64
C GLY A 47 2.14 1.57 9.60
N LEU A 48 1.51 0.88 8.64
CA LEU A 48 0.07 0.71 8.64
C LEU A 48 -0.33 -0.50 9.50
N GLY A 49 -0.92 -0.24 10.67
CA GLY A 49 -1.39 -1.30 11.56
C GLY A 49 -2.52 -2.14 10.96
N ASP A 50 -2.61 -3.41 11.37
CA ASP A 50 -3.52 -4.40 10.78
C ASP A 50 -5.00 -3.98 10.82
N LYS A 51 -5.42 -3.39 11.94
CA LYS A 51 -6.78 -2.87 12.10
C LYS A 51 -7.09 -1.79 11.06
N THR A 52 -6.13 -0.91 10.81
CA THR A 52 -6.28 0.19 9.85
C THR A 52 -6.26 -0.35 8.42
N LEU A 53 -5.32 -1.24 8.06
CA LEU A 53 -5.29 -1.88 6.75
C LEU A 53 -6.61 -2.60 6.46
N SER A 54 -7.09 -3.41 7.39
CA SER A 54 -8.38 -4.12 7.29
C SER A 54 -9.54 -3.15 7.08
N ALA A 55 -9.60 -2.06 7.86
CA ALA A 55 -10.63 -1.04 7.72
C ALA A 55 -10.54 -0.28 6.38
N ARG A 56 -9.33 -0.03 5.86
CA ARG A 56 -9.11 0.61 4.56
C ARG A 56 -9.57 -0.29 3.42
N LEU A 57 -9.18 -1.57 3.44
CA LEU A 57 -9.58 -2.54 2.40
C LEU A 57 -11.11 -2.68 2.35
N LYS A 58 -11.77 -2.82 3.51
CA LYS A 58 -13.23 -2.90 3.58
C LYS A 58 -13.91 -1.63 3.03
N GLU A 59 -13.38 -0.45 3.33
CA GLU A 59 -13.93 0.80 2.80
C GLU A 59 -13.72 0.92 1.28
N LEU A 60 -12.53 0.60 0.77
CA LEU A 60 -12.23 0.69 -0.65
C LEU A 60 -13.04 -0.34 -1.46
N GLU A 61 -13.29 -1.52 -0.88
CA GLU A 61 -14.17 -2.53 -1.46
C GLU A 61 -15.62 -2.01 -1.50
N ALA A 62 -16.13 -1.48 -0.38
CA ALA A 62 -17.49 -0.92 -0.31
C ALA A 62 -17.70 0.27 -1.27
N LYS A 63 -16.66 1.09 -1.47
CA LYS A 63 -16.66 2.21 -2.43
C LYS A 63 -16.37 1.76 -3.87
N GLY A 64 -16.11 0.48 -4.10
CA GLY A 64 -15.90 -0.12 -5.43
C GLY A 64 -14.57 0.24 -6.08
N PHE A 65 -13.55 0.66 -5.32
CA PHE A 65 -12.19 0.88 -5.82
C PHE A 65 -11.38 -0.42 -5.94
N ILE A 66 -11.65 -1.36 -5.04
CA ILE A 66 -11.01 -2.69 -5.07
C ILE A 66 -12.06 -3.78 -5.07
N SER A 67 -11.67 -4.96 -5.55
CA SER A 67 -12.42 -6.19 -5.45
C SER A 67 -11.63 -7.20 -4.61
N ARG A 68 -12.34 -7.97 -3.78
CA ARG A 68 -11.79 -9.08 -3.02
C ARG A 68 -12.17 -10.39 -3.70
N ARG A 69 -11.19 -11.21 -4.06
CA ARG A 69 -11.40 -12.51 -4.71
C ARG A 69 -10.84 -13.62 -3.83
N VAL A 70 -11.64 -14.66 -3.63
CA VAL A 70 -11.20 -15.91 -3.01
C VAL A 70 -10.80 -16.85 -4.14
N LEU A 71 -9.54 -17.26 -4.13
CA LEU A 71 -8.99 -18.22 -5.07
C LEU A 71 -9.03 -19.60 -4.42
N PRO A 72 -9.86 -20.54 -4.95
CA PRO A 72 -10.11 -21.81 -4.30
C PRO A 72 -9.01 -22.85 -4.55
N GLU A 73 -7.94 -22.54 -5.30
CA GLU A 73 -6.85 -23.48 -5.51
C GLU A 73 -6.01 -23.65 -4.23
N PRO A 74 -5.60 -24.86 -3.86
CA PRO A 74 -4.67 -25.06 -2.75
C PRO A 74 -3.30 -24.40 -3.01
N PRO A 75 -2.77 -23.60 -2.06
CA PRO A 75 -3.42 -23.14 -0.83
C PRO A 75 -4.46 -22.05 -1.10
N ILE A 76 -5.67 -22.22 -0.54
CA ILE A 76 -6.76 -21.24 -0.67
C ILE A 76 -6.25 -19.88 -0.22
N ARG A 77 -6.40 -18.88 -1.08
CA ARG A 77 -5.90 -17.53 -0.82
C ARG A 77 -6.91 -16.45 -1.18
N VAL A 78 -6.75 -15.30 -0.56
CA VAL A 78 -7.56 -14.12 -0.81
C VAL A 78 -6.68 -13.04 -1.40
N GLU A 79 -7.12 -12.49 -2.53
CA GLU A 79 -6.43 -11.43 -3.24
C GLU A 79 -7.33 -10.21 -3.38
N TYR A 80 -6.71 -9.03 -3.33
CA TYR A 80 -7.33 -7.74 -3.59
C TYR A 80 -6.82 -7.23 -4.93
N ALA A 81 -7.70 -6.71 -5.77
CA ALA A 81 -7.36 -6.16 -7.07
C ALA A 81 -8.09 -4.83 -7.30
N LEU A 82 -7.48 -3.91 -8.04
CA LEU A 82 -8.18 -2.70 -8.49
C LEU A 82 -9.36 -3.07 -9.40
N THR A 83 -10.47 -2.37 -9.23
CA THR A 83 -11.58 -2.35 -10.20
C THR A 83 -11.29 -1.32 -11.29
N PRO A 84 -12.11 -1.19 -12.36
CA PRO A 84 -11.96 -0.10 -13.32
C PRO A 84 -11.96 1.30 -12.66
N LYS A 85 -12.80 1.49 -11.63
CA LYS A 85 -12.82 2.72 -10.81
C LYS A 85 -11.51 2.91 -10.03
N GLY A 86 -10.96 1.84 -9.46
CA GLY A 86 -9.65 1.83 -8.81
C GLY A 86 -8.51 2.17 -9.77
N THR A 87 -8.54 1.60 -10.97
CA THR A 87 -7.52 1.85 -12.00
C THR A 87 -7.56 3.29 -12.50
N ALA A 88 -8.74 3.89 -12.67
CA ALA A 88 -8.88 5.29 -13.07
C ALA A 88 -8.25 6.28 -12.07
N PHE A 89 -8.11 5.88 -10.79
CA PHE A 89 -7.46 6.67 -9.76
C PHE A 89 -5.95 6.87 -9.99
N ARG A 90 -5.32 6.06 -10.85
CA ARG A 90 -3.91 6.20 -11.24
C ARG A 90 -3.56 7.62 -11.65
N ALA A 91 -4.34 8.21 -12.55
CA ALA A 91 -4.08 9.56 -13.07
C ALA A 91 -4.09 10.63 -11.97
N VAL A 92 -4.93 10.46 -10.94
CA VAL A 92 -4.97 11.35 -9.78
C VAL A 92 -3.71 11.21 -8.94
N MET A 93 -3.23 9.98 -8.72
CA MET A 93 -2.00 9.74 -7.98
C MET A 93 -0.77 10.24 -8.72
N GLU A 94 -0.73 10.13 -10.05
CA GLU A 94 0.33 10.68 -10.90
C GLU A 94 0.36 12.22 -10.77
N ALA A 95 -0.79 12.89 -10.89
CA ALA A 95 -0.87 14.34 -10.70
C ALA A 95 -0.42 14.80 -9.30
N ILE A 96 -0.77 14.05 -8.26
CA ILE A 96 -0.33 14.32 -6.88
C ILE A 96 1.19 14.09 -6.74
N HIS A 97 1.73 13.04 -7.36
CA HIS A 97 3.16 12.76 -7.36
C HIS A 97 3.94 13.90 -8.02
N ASP A 98 3.53 14.32 -9.22
CA ASP A 98 4.19 15.38 -9.97
C ASP A 98 4.14 16.72 -9.23
N TRP A 99 2.98 17.06 -8.68
CA TRP A 99 2.83 18.25 -7.84
C TRP A 99 3.72 18.18 -6.60
N GLY A 100 3.80 17.01 -5.95
CA GLY A 100 4.67 16.78 -4.80
C GLY A 100 6.16 16.90 -5.13
N GLN A 101 6.60 16.44 -6.30
CA GLN A 101 7.97 16.65 -6.79
C GLN A 101 8.28 18.13 -7.01
N GLN A 102 7.30 18.88 -7.51
CA GLN A 102 7.47 20.29 -7.86
C GLN A 102 7.42 21.23 -6.63
N PHE A 103 6.60 20.92 -5.62
CA PHE A 103 6.29 21.86 -4.53
C PHE A 103 6.41 21.26 -3.12
N GLY A 104 6.64 19.96 -2.97
CA GLY A 104 6.59 19.26 -1.68
C GLY A 104 7.71 19.58 -0.69
N GLY A 105 8.70 20.41 -1.07
CA GLY A 105 9.87 20.70 -0.25
C GLY A 105 10.75 19.46 -0.01
N GLU A 106 11.92 19.65 0.59
CA GLU A 106 12.99 18.63 0.77
C GLU A 106 12.63 17.39 1.62
N SER A 107 11.36 17.15 1.96
CA SER A 107 10.95 15.95 2.69
C SER A 107 10.82 14.74 1.75
N GLY A 108 11.94 14.32 1.13
CA GLY A 108 11.88 13.22 0.18
C GLY A 108 13.15 12.83 -0.58
N ARG A 109 14.33 13.39 -0.32
CA ARG A 109 15.55 12.70 -0.75
C ARG A 109 15.75 11.52 0.19
N ALA A 110 15.26 10.34 -0.18
CA ALA A 110 15.78 9.12 0.38
C ALA A 110 17.30 9.16 0.20
N ALA A 111 18.05 9.23 1.30
CA ALA A 111 19.47 8.93 1.26
C ALA A 111 19.63 7.56 0.57
N PRO A 112 20.60 7.37 -0.33
CA PRO A 112 20.82 6.06 -0.94
C PRO A 112 20.95 5.04 0.18
N ALA A 113 20.11 4.01 0.16
CA ALA A 113 20.09 2.97 1.17
C ALA A 113 21.50 2.35 1.24
N GLU A 114 22.19 2.58 2.37
CA GLU A 114 23.41 1.83 2.66
C GLU A 114 23.06 0.33 2.63
N PRO A 115 23.87 -0.51 1.96
CA PRO A 115 23.63 -1.93 1.93
C PRO A 115 23.74 -2.46 3.36
N LYS A 116 22.62 -2.97 3.90
CA LYS A 116 22.57 -3.66 5.19
C LYS A 116 23.61 -4.79 5.16
N PRO A 117 24.58 -4.84 6.09
CA PRO A 117 25.58 -5.91 6.09
C PRO A 117 24.87 -7.26 6.25
N ALA A 118 25.27 -8.22 5.42
CA ALA A 118 24.77 -9.58 5.45
C ALA A 118 24.95 -10.18 6.86
N PRO A 119 24.00 -10.98 7.36
CA PRO A 119 24.15 -11.63 8.65
C PRO A 119 25.39 -12.53 8.64
N ALA A 120 26.26 -12.35 9.63
CA ALA A 120 27.43 -13.19 9.84
C ALA A 120 27.00 -14.65 9.94
N SER A 121 27.53 -15.49 9.04
CA SER A 121 27.28 -16.92 9.03
C SER A 121 27.86 -17.54 10.30
N LEU A 122 27.01 -18.13 11.15
CA LEU A 122 27.45 -18.94 12.28
C LEU A 122 28.24 -20.16 11.76
N PRO A 123 29.41 -20.48 12.33
CA PRO A 123 30.16 -21.65 11.92
C PRO A 123 29.41 -22.94 12.30
N LYS A 124 29.21 -23.82 11.32
CA LYS A 124 28.71 -25.19 11.54
C LYS A 124 29.73 -25.93 12.41
N ARG A 125 29.39 -26.19 13.68
CA ARG A 125 30.16 -27.14 14.49
C ARG A 125 30.02 -28.54 13.87
N ALA A 126 31.15 -29.04 13.37
CA ALA A 126 31.28 -30.38 12.81
C ALA A 126 31.01 -31.44 13.89
N ARG A 127 30.16 -32.41 13.54
CA ARG A 127 29.85 -33.59 14.33
C ARG A 127 31.00 -34.58 14.16
N SER A 128 31.91 -34.64 15.12
CA SER A 128 33.01 -35.61 15.13
C SER A 128 32.52 -36.93 15.73
N GLN A 129 32.34 -37.95 14.87
CA GLN A 129 32.32 -39.36 15.25
C GLN A 129 33.76 -39.91 15.27
N ARG A 130 34.17 -40.51 16.38
CA ARG A 130 35.12 -41.65 16.53
C ARG A 130 34.85 -42.22 17.94
N LYS A 131 34.34 -43.43 18.18
CA LYS A 131 34.62 -44.82 17.75
C LYS A 131 35.97 -45.36 18.26
N ALA A 132 35.84 -46.30 19.21
CA ALA A 132 36.69 -47.46 19.53
C ALA A 132 38.13 -47.26 20.02
N GLY A 133 38.44 -47.94 21.14
CA GLY A 133 39.74 -48.11 21.76
C GLY A 133 39.55 -48.57 23.19
#